data_AF-A0A7N2L8S9-F1
#
_entry.id   AF-A0A7N2L8S9-F1
#
_cell.length_a   1.000
_cell.length_b   1.000
_cell.length_c   1.000
_cell.angle_alpha   90.00
_cell.angle_beta   90.00
_cell.angle_gamma   90.00
#
_symmetry.space_group_name_H-M   'P 1'
#
loop_
_entity.id
_entity.type
_entity.pdbx_description
1 polymer ?
#
loop_
_entity_poly.entity_id
_entity_poly.type
_entity_poly.pdbx_seq_one_letter_code
_entity_poly.pdbx_strand_id
1 'polypeptide(L)'
;MGPIVLTQLATGLGVLAGAALVKSVMDQKTMAGPFPRCPSCNGTGRVSCLCSRWSDGDTGCRTCSGSGRMACSSCGGTGTGRPLPAQLSVRTPNRPS
;
A
#
# COMPACT_ATOMS: atom_id res chain seq x y z
N MET A 1 -55.71 3.36 -18.00
CA MET A 1 -54.32 3.84 -17.83
C MET A 1 -53.94 3.64 -16.37
N GLY A 2 -53.24 2.54 -16.06
CA GLY A 2 -53.03 2.05 -14.69
C GLY A 2 -52.01 2.88 -13.88
N PRO A 3 -52.02 2.73 -12.54
CA PRO A 3 -51.13 3.49 -11.65
C PRO A 3 -49.75 2.82 -11.62
N ILE A 4 -48.83 3.28 -12.45
CA ILE A 4 -47.42 2.84 -12.46
C ILE A 4 -46.51 3.88 -11.77
N VAL A 5 -47.09 4.85 -11.05
CA VAL A 5 -46.36 6.02 -10.54
C VAL A 5 -46.03 5.92 -9.04
N LEU A 6 -46.03 4.72 -8.45
CA LEU A 6 -45.66 4.54 -7.03
C LEU A 6 -44.46 3.63 -6.78
N THR A 7 -43.95 2.92 -7.77
CA THR A 7 -42.83 1.96 -7.58
C THR A 7 -41.44 2.53 -7.91
N GLN A 8 -41.33 3.74 -8.45
CA GLN A 8 -40.03 4.34 -8.83
C GLN A 8 -39.32 5.09 -7.69
N LEU A 9 -40.00 5.43 -6.60
CA LEU A 9 -39.38 6.16 -5.48
C LEU A 9 -38.72 5.22 -4.46
N ALA A 10 -39.19 3.97 -4.34
CA ALA A 10 -38.66 3.00 -3.38
C ALA A 10 -37.30 2.42 -3.79
N THR A 11 -37.00 2.34 -5.09
CA THR A 11 -35.73 1.80 -5.60
C THR A 11 -34.60 2.83 -5.65
N GLY A 12 -34.88 4.13 -5.61
CA GLY A 12 -33.85 5.18 -5.63
C GLY A 12 -33.16 5.42 -4.29
N LEU A 13 -33.91 5.37 -3.18
CA LEU A 13 -33.39 5.71 -1.84
C LEU A 13 -32.54 4.58 -1.22
N GLY A 14 -32.86 3.32 -1.51
CA GLY A 14 -32.09 2.17 -0.98
C GLY A 14 -30.67 2.08 -1.53
N VAL A 15 -30.44 2.48 -2.78
CA VAL A 15 -29.12 2.43 -3.43
C VAL A 15 -28.18 3.49 -2.85
N LEU A 16 -28.69 4.67 -2.49
CA LEU A 16 -27.91 5.74 -1.85
C LEU A 16 -27.47 5.37 -0.42
N ALA A 17 -28.35 4.74 0.36
CA ALA A 17 -28.02 4.26 1.71
C ALA A 17 -26.98 3.12 1.68
N GLY A 18 -27.08 2.21 0.70
CA GLY A 18 -26.07 1.17 0.49
C GLY A 18 -24.69 1.72 0.12
N ALA A 19 -24.63 2.75 -0.73
CA ALA A 19 -23.39 3.39 -1.14
C ALA A 19 -22.63 4.06 0.03
N ALA A 20 -23.35 4.66 0.98
CA ALA A 20 -22.73 5.28 2.15
C ALA A 20 -22.08 4.27 3.09
N LEU A 21 -22.71 3.10 3.28
CA LEU A 21 -22.17 2.02 4.14
C LEU A 21 -20.96 1.32 3.52
N VAL A 22 -20.93 1.10 2.20
CA VAL A 22 -19.72 0.54 1.55
C VAL A 22 -18.57 1.54 1.55
N LYS A 23 -18.85 2.85 1.43
CA LYS A 23 -17.82 3.89 1.50
C LYS A 23 -17.24 4.01 2.91
N SER A 24 -18.05 3.88 3.97
CA SER A 24 -17.54 3.92 5.35
C SER A 24 -16.64 2.73 5.68
N VAL A 25 -16.96 1.52 5.21
CA VAL A 25 -16.10 0.33 5.39
C VAL A 25 -14.79 0.44 4.59
N MET A 26 -14.83 1.00 3.38
CA MET A 26 -13.62 1.26 2.61
C MET A 26 -12.73 2.31 3.27
N ASP A 27 -13.29 3.42 3.76
CA ASP A 27 -12.55 4.47 4.45
C ASP A 27 -11.87 3.92 5.73
N GLN A 28 -12.61 3.12 6.50
CA GLN A 28 -12.13 2.51 7.75
C GLN A 28 -11.00 1.50 7.55
N LYS A 29 -10.83 0.93 6.33
CA LYS A 29 -9.72 0.03 6.00
C LYS A 29 -8.48 0.76 5.48
N THR A 30 -8.55 2.08 5.29
CA THR A 30 -7.44 2.91 4.80
C THR A 30 -6.60 3.53 5.93
N MET A 31 -6.63 2.96 7.13
CA MET A 31 -5.79 3.41 8.26
C MET A 31 -4.28 3.16 8.07
N ALA A 32 -3.88 2.54 6.96
CA ALA A 32 -2.49 2.55 6.53
C ALA A 32 -2.30 3.77 5.60
N GLY A 33 -1.80 4.88 6.17
CA GLY A 33 -1.26 5.98 5.37
C GLY A 33 -0.21 5.48 4.37
N PRO A 34 0.21 6.30 3.38
CA PRO A 34 1.16 5.88 2.36
C PRO A 34 2.37 5.18 3.00
N PHE A 35 2.59 3.90 2.67
CA PHE A 35 3.75 3.19 3.20
C PHE A 35 5.01 3.97 2.84
N PRO A 36 5.92 4.20 3.79
CA PRO A 36 7.13 4.97 3.53
C PRO A 36 7.90 4.31 2.38
N ARG A 37 8.43 5.11 1.45
CA ARG A 37 9.23 4.59 0.35
C ARG A 37 10.51 4.00 0.91
N CYS A 38 11.00 2.92 0.29
CA CYS A 38 12.29 2.37 0.67
C CYS A 38 13.38 3.39 0.32
N PRO A 39 14.18 3.87 1.29
CA PRO A 39 15.19 4.90 1.05
C PRO A 39 16.28 4.42 0.09
N SER A 40 16.57 3.11 0.06
CA SER A 40 17.63 2.54 -0.77
C SER A 40 17.29 2.47 -2.27
N CYS A 41 16.01 2.39 -2.64
CA CYS A 41 15.58 2.34 -4.05
C CYS A 41 14.57 3.43 -4.41
N ASN A 42 14.34 4.38 -3.50
CA ASN A 42 13.41 5.49 -3.63
C ASN A 42 12.03 5.09 -4.16
N GLY A 43 11.47 3.98 -3.68
CA GLY A 43 10.14 3.53 -4.11
C GLY A 43 10.09 2.62 -5.33
N THR A 44 11.17 2.50 -6.10
CA THR A 44 11.15 1.74 -7.37
C THR A 44 11.20 0.22 -7.20
N GLY A 45 11.68 -0.25 -6.04
CA GLY A 45 11.86 -1.68 -5.76
C GLY A 45 13.01 -2.34 -6.53
N ARG A 46 13.67 -1.65 -7.47
CA ARG A 46 14.77 -2.22 -8.28
C ARG A 46 15.97 -1.30 -8.29
N VAL A 47 17.15 -1.88 -8.11
CA VAL A 47 18.44 -1.19 -8.14
C VAL A 47 19.27 -1.69 -9.32
N SER A 48 20.34 -0.95 -9.66
CA SER A 48 21.34 -1.44 -10.61
C SER A 48 21.88 -2.79 -10.16
N CYS A 49 22.14 -3.67 -11.12
CA CYS A 49 22.65 -4.99 -10.81
C CYS A 49 24.06 -4.90 -10.23
N LEU A 50 24.34 -5.76 -9.25
CA LEU A 50 25.60 -5.75 -8.54
C LEU A 50 26.80 -5.97 -9.48
N CYS A 51 26.64 -6.81 -10.51
CA CYS A 51 27.72 -7.08 -11.46
C CYS A 51 28.08 -5.91 -12.37
N SER A 52 27.20 -4.93 -12.54
CA SER A 52 27.50 -3.71 -13.29
C SER A 52 28.66 -2.91 -12.69
N ARG A 53 29.03 -3.19 -11.44
CA ARG A 53 30.16 -2.54 -10.76
C ARG A 53 31.53 -3.13 -11.11
N TRP A 54 31.56 -4.37 -11.57
CA TRP A 54 32.81 -5.09 -11.87
C TRP A 54 32.88 -5.60 -13.30
N SER A 55 31.77 -5.49 -14.04
CA SER A 55 31.72 -5.87 -15.43
C SER A 55 31.86 -4.63 -16.28
N ASP A 56 32.86 -4.63 -17.16
CA ASP A 56 33.23 -3.54 -18.07
C ASP A 56 32.23 -3.32 -19.22
N GLY A 57 30.94 -3.55 -18.97
CA GLY A 57 29.86 -3.37 -19.95
C GLY A 57 28.89 -4.54 -20.05
N ASP A 58 29.23 -5.71 -19.52
CA ASP A 58 28.35 -6.88 -19.60
C ASP A 58 27.40 -6.98 -18.41
N THR A 59 26.13 -6.63 -18.62
CA THR A 59 25.06 -6.86 -17.63
C THR A 59 24.61 -8.34 -17.53
N GLY A 60 25.53 -9.29 -17.78
CA GLY A 60 25.27 -10.71 -17.98
C GLY A 60 25.44 -11.63 -16.77
N CYS A 61 25.51 -11.13 -15.53
CA CYS A 61 25.65 -12.03 -14.39
C CYS A 61 24.35 -12.76 -14.04
N ARG A 62 24.50 -13.97 -13.48
CA ARG A 62 23.38 -14.83 -13.04
C ARG A 62 22.42 -14.12 -12.08
N THR A 63 22.89 -13.17 -11.29
CA THR A 63 22.09 -12.42 -10.30
C THR A 63 20.97 -11.60 -10.92
N CYS A 64 21.15 -11.08 -12.13
CA CYS A 64 20.14 -10.29 -12.84
C CYS A 64 19.80 -10.83 -14.23
N SER A 65 20.30 -12.01 -14.57
CA SER A 65 19.95 -12.74 -15.81
C SER A 65 20.03 -11.89 -17.08
N GLY A 66 21.06 -11.04 -17.21
CA GLY A 66 21.20 -10.17 -18.39
C GLY A 66 20.47 -8.84 -18.32
N SER A 67 19.52 -8.66 -17.39
CA SER A 67 18.63 -7.48 -17.36
C SER A 67 19.26 -6.21 -16.79
N GLY A 68 20.42 -6.31 -16.14
CA GLY A 68 21.10 -5.18 -15.51
C GLY A 68 20.40 -4.57 -14.31
N ARG A 69 19.27 -5.14 -13.87
CA ARG A 69 18.52 -4.67 -12.68
C ARG A 69 18.21 -5.83 -11.74
N MET A 70 18.42 -5.60 -10.45
CA MET A 70 18.06 -6.57 -9.41
C MET A 70 17.02 -5.98 -8.45
N ALA A 71 16.31 -6.85 -7.72
CA ALA A 71 15.43 -6.40 -6.65
C ALA A 71 16.25 -5.67 -5.57
N CYS A 72 15.70 -4.60 -5.02
CA CYS A 72 16.33 -3.90 -3.91
C CYS A 72 16.35 -4.82 -2.69
N SER A 73 17.53 -5.14 -2.16
CA SER A 73 17.70 -5.99 -0.99
C SER A 73 17.03 -5.41 0.27
N SER A 74 17.08 -4.08 0.44
CA SER A 74 16.53 -3.40 1.62
C SER A 74 15.01 -3.52 1.75
N CYS A 75 14.28 -3.63 0.64
CA CYS A 75 12.82 -3.81 0.65
C CYS A 75 12.36 -5.12 -0.02
N GLY A 76 13.28 -6.01 -0.39
CA GLY A 76 12.95 -7.25 -1.11
C GLY A 76 12.21 -7.05 -2.44
N GLY A 77 12.30 -5.87 -3.04
CA GLY A 77 11.61 -5.57 -4.30
C GLY A 77 10.24 -4.90 -4.18
N THR A 78 9.72 -4.68 -2.98
CA THR A 78 8.37 -4.08 -2.80
C THR A 78 8.35 -2.57 -3.09
N GLY A 79 9.51 -1.91 -3.04
CA GLY A 79 9.62 -0.45 -3.12
C GLY A 79 9.15 0.29 -1.86
N THR A 80 8.57 -0.41 -0.89
CA THR A 80 8.13 0.15 0.40
C THR A 80 9.13 -0.22 1.49
N GLY A 81 9.40 0.71 2.41
CA GLY A 81 10.15 0.41 3.63
C GLY A 81 9.38 -0.59 4.48
N ARG A 82 10.08 -1.49 5.18
CA ARG A 82 9.45 -2.45 6.08
C ARG A 82 9.03 -1.72 7.36
N PRO A 83 7.72 -1.56 7.64
CA PRO A 83 7.29 -0.94 8.89
C PRO A 83 7.73 -1.84 10.05
N LEU A 84 8.49 -1.27 10.99
CA LEU A 84 8.87 -1.94 12.23
C LEU A 84 7.79 -1.63 13.27
N PRO A 85 6.94 -2.60 13.65
CA PRO A 85 5.94 -2.36 14.68
C PRO A 85 6.67 -2.14 16.02
N ALA A 86 6.47 -0.96 16.62
CA ALA A 86 6.92 -0.66 17.98
C ALA A 86 5.74 -0.80 18.94
N GLN A 87 5.92 -1.53 20.03
CA GLN A 87 4.96 -1.52 21.13
C GLN A 87 5.25 -0.31 22.03
N LEU A 88 4.29 0.60 22.14
CA LEU A 88 4.39 1.75 23.05
C LEU A 88 3.75 1.36 24.39
N SER A 89 4.56 1.25 25.44
CA SER A 89 4.05 1.09 26.80
C SER A 89 3.80 2.46 27.42
N VAL A 90 2.55 2.93 27.41
CA VAL A 90 2.16 4.16 28.08
C VAL A 90 1.81 3.84 29.53
N ARG A 91 2.58 4.38 30.50
CA ARG A 91 2.19 4.35 31.91
C ARG A 91 1.17 5.47 32.14
N THR A 92 -0.01 5.13 32.62
CA THR A 92 -1.00 6.10 33.06
C THR A 92 -0.41 6.91 34.24
N PRO A 93 -0.42 8.25 34.20
CA PRO A 93 -0.02 9.03 35.36
C PRO A 93 -0.97 8.73 36.52
N ASN A 94 -0.43 8.42 37.70
CA ASN A 94 -1.22 8.26 38.92
C ASN A 94 -2.03 9.53 39.14
N ARG A 95 -3.36 9.41 39.04
CA ARG A 95 -4.30 10.49 39.36
C ARG A 95 -4.30 10.65 40.88
N PRO A 96 -3.93 11.82 41.43
CA PRO A 96 -4.14 12.08 42.85
C PRO A 96 -5.65 12.12 43.14
N SER A 97 -6.05 11.44 44.21
CA SER A 97 -7.40 11.41 44.78
C SER A 97 -7.82 12.76 45.33
#